data_AF-A0A972IIB7-F1
#
_entry.id   AF-A0A972IIB7-F1
#
_cell.length_a   1.000
_cell.length_b   1.000
_cell.length_c   1.000
_cell.angle_alpha   90.00
_cell.angle_beta   90.00
_cell.angle_gamma   90.00
#
_symmetry.space_group_name_H-M   'P 1'
#
loop_
_entity.id
_entity.type
_entity.pdbx_description
1 polymer ?
#
loop_
_entity_poly.entity_id
_entity_poly.type
_entity_poly.pdbx_seq_one_letter_code
_entity_poly.pdbx_strand_id
1 'polypeptide(L)'
;MNISRRLVLLSAVVLAGARAEAQVYNLHLVTDNQPDYTDMKSFVESSTGAWDEPEEKAIAVWRWGRRSRRQLSCSREGTRYIADPILNFNSYGALNCGIISALNIGSWLELGYQARYVQLGDHTVSEVSWDGGRSWHMFDSSMSVFCYNHAGQVASCEEIKQAHGCELSGGKEEPGHYYLYHPAPQCASHLGPTG
;
A
#
# COMPACT_ATOMS: atom_id res chain seq x y z
N MET A 1 73.39 -11.28 55.31
CA MET A 1 74.18 -11.93 54.24
C MET A 1 73.39 -13.14 53.75
N ASN A 2 73.40 -13.34 52.43
CA ASN A 2 72.80 -14.41 51.62
C ASN A 2 71.38 -14.23 51.06
N ILE A 3 71.43 -13.93 49.75
CA ILE A 3 70.43 -13.95 48.69
C ILE A 3 69.85 -15.37 48.55
N SER A 4 68.53 -15.46 48.35
CA SER A 4 67.91 -16.64 47.73
C SER A 4 66.79 -16.18 46.79
N ARG A 5 67.10 -16.25 45.49
CA ARG A 5 66.17 -16.10 44.38
C ARG A 5 65.07 -17.15 44.49
N ARG A 6 63.80 -16.73 44.49
CA ARG A 6 62.71 -17.56 43.97
C ARG A 6 61.76 -16.73 43.12
N LEU A 7 61.80 -17.03 41.83
CA LEU A 7 60.75 -16.75 40.85
C LEU A 7 59.39 -17.08 41.46
N VAL A 8 58.47 -16.13 41.47
CA VAL A 8 57.04 -16.43 41.54
C VAL A 8 56.45 -15.90 40.24
N LEU A 9 55.94 -16.84 39.43
CA LEU A 9 55.31 -16.58 38.15
C LEU A 9 54.20 -15.54 38.32
N LEU A 10 54.23 -14.47 37.52
CA LEU A 10 53.02 -13.74 37.20
C LEU A 10 52.12 -14.70 36.42
N SER A 11 51.06 -15.18 37.07
CA SER A 11 49.91 -15.74 36.37
C SER A 11 49.27 -14.60 35.57
N ALA A 12 49.70 -14.41 34.33
CA ALA A 12 48.93 -13.65 33.37
C ALA A 12 47.61 -14.41 33.18
N VAL A 13 46.57 -13.96 33.87
CA VAL A 13 45.19 -14.30 33.50
C VAL A 13 45.00 -13.68 32.14
N VAL A 14 45.33 -14.44 31.09
CA VAL A 14 44.79 -14.20 29.76
C VAL A 14 43.31 -14.47 29.94
N LEU A 15 42.55 -13.40 30.22
CA LEU A 15 41.16 -13.31 29.86
C LEU A 15 41.13 -13.52 28.35
N ALA A 16 41.14 -14.79 27.93
CA ALA A 16 40.58 -15.21 26.68
C ALA A 16 39.09 -14.91 26.84
N GLY A 17 38.74 -13.62 26.67
CA GLY A 17 37.37 -13.22 26.49
C GLY A 17 36.90 -14.08 25.34
N ALA A 18 36.02 -15.03 25.63
CA ALA A 18 35.24 -15.67 24.60
C ALA A 18 34.68 -14.50 23.78
N ARG A 19 35.18 -14.34 22.55
CA ARG A 19 34.52 -13.47 21.59
C ARG A 19 33.18 -14.15 21.40
N ALA A 20 32.19 -13.73 22.17
CA ALA A 20 30.82 -13.94 21.79
C ALA A 20 30.71 -13.24 20.45
N GLU A 21 30.75 -14.00 19.36
CA GLU A 21 30.29 -13.50 18.08
C GLU A 21 28.83 -13.15 18.31
N ALA A 22 28.56 -11.88 18.57
CA ALA A 22 27.21 -11.38 18.67
C ALA A 22 26.62 -11.51 17.27
N GLN A 23 25.91 -12.60 17.05
CA GLN A 23 25.22 -12.84 15.80
C GLN A 23 23.97 -11.95 15.80
N VAL A 24 23.94 -11.02 14.85
CA VAL A 24 22.78 -10.16 14.62
C VAL A 24 21.86 -10.88 13.65
N TYR A 25 20.62 -11.08 14.05
CA TYR A 25 19.57 -11.73 13.26
C TYR A 25 18.38 -10.79 13.10
N ASN A 26 17.55 -11.03 12.08
CA ASN A 26 16.33 -10.25 11.81
C ASN A 26 16.60 -8.75 11.63
N LEU A 27 17.57 -8.41 10.77
CA LEU A 27 17.82 -7.01 10.42
C LEU A 27 16.65 -6.44 9.62
N HIS A 28 16.03 -5.38 10.14
CA HIS A 28 15.01 -4.60 9.44
C HIS A 28 15.65 -3.34 8.87
N LEU A 29 15.60 -3.18 7.54
CA LEU A 29 16.05 -1.97 6.87
C LEU A 29 14.84 -1.11 6.51
N VAL A 30 14.72 0.03 7.18
CA VAL A 30 13.68 1.04 6.92
C VAL A 30 14.28 2.29 6.29
N THR A 31 13.47 3.02 5.53
CA THR A 31 13.86 4.29 4.91
C THR A 31 12.68 5.25 4.93
N ASP A 32 12.93 6.54 4.77
CA ASP A 32 11.92 7.58 4.55
C ASP A 32 11.34 7.60 3.13
N ASN A 33 11.92 6.85 2.19
CA ASN A 33 11.52 6.83 0.77
C ASN A 33 10.53 5.71 0.38
N GLN A 34 10.23 4.79 1.29
CA GLN A 34 9.27 3.69 1.08
C GLN A 34 8.58 3.32 2.40
N PRO A 35 7.37 2.73 2.36
CA PRO A 35 6.71 2.22 3.55
C PRO A 35 7.55 1.17 4.27
N ASP A 36 7.38 1.10 5.58
CA ASP A 36 7.88 0.01 6.41
C ASP A 36 7.02 -1.24 6.17
N TYR A 37 7.61 -2.25 5.55
CA TYR A 37 6.95 -3.53 5.27
C TYR A 37 7.22 -4.59 6.34
N THR A 38 7.44 -4.20 7.60
CA THR A 38 7.62 -5.14 8.71
C THR A 38 6.32 -5.84 9.09
N ASP A 39 5.23 -5.06 9.20
CA ASP A 39 3.87 -5.54 9.45
C ASP A 39 2.84 -4.56 8.89
N MET A 40 1.55 -4.93 8.95
CA MET A 40 0.47 -4.10 8.40
C MET A 40 0.35 -2.74 9.07
N LYS A 41 0.53 -2.68 10.39
CA LYS A 41 0.44 -1.43 11.13
C LYS A 41 1.56 -0.48 10.72
N SER A 42 2.79 -0.97 10.69
CA SER A 42 3.97 -0.23 10.25
C SER A 42 3.83 0.25 8.81
N PHE A 43 3.28 -0.59 7.92
CA PHE A 43 2.97 -0.21 6.55
C PHE A 43 1.97 0.95 6.50
N VAL A 44 0.86 0.84 7.22
CA VAL A 44 -0.20 1.87 7.21
C VAL A 44 0.28 3.17 7.84
N GLU A 45 0.96 3.12 8.99
CA GLU A 45 1.50 4.30 9.66
C GLU A 45 2.55 5.01 8.79
N SER A 46 3.51 4.29 8.23
CA SER A 46 4.57 4.88 7.39
C SER A 46 4.07 5.35 6.02
N SER A 47 3.06 4.69 5.43
CA SER A 47 2.52 5.06 4.13
C SER A 47 1.58 6.26 4.18
N THR A 48 0.94 6.51 5.33
CA THR A 48 -0.11 7.54 5.48
C THR A 48 0.24 8.65 6.46
N GLY A 49 1.26 8.50 7.31
CA GLY A 49 1.55 9.41 8.42
C GLY A 49 1.96 10.83 8.04
N ALA A 50 2.22 11.10 6.76
CA ALA A 50 2.48 12.45 6.24
C ALA A 50 1.19 13.24 5.93
N TRP A 51 0.02 12.61 6.04
CA TRP A 51 -1.27 13.18 5.65
C TRP A 51 -2.20 13.27 6.85
N ASP A 52 -2.99 14.34 6.92
CA ASP A 52 -3.98 14.52 7.97
C ASP A 52 -5.37 14.08 7.48
N GLU A 53 -5.73 14.49 6.25
CA GLU A 53 -7.07 14.29 5.72
C GLU A 53 -7.35 12.82 5.33
N PRO A 54 -8.55 12.28 5.62
CA PRO A 54 -8.86 10.89 5.33
C PRO A 54 -8.74 10.50 3.85
N GLU A 55 -9.16 11.41 2.94
CA GLU A 55 -9.05 11.19 1.50
C GLU A 55 -7.59 11.08 1.06
N GLU A 56 -6.70 11.93 1.58
CA GLU A 56 -5.27 11.88 1.30
C GLU A 56 -4.62 10.59 1.80
N LYS A 57 -5.01 10.12 3.00
CA LYS A 57 -4.57 8.81 3.51
C LYS A 57 -5.06 7.66 2.63
N ALA A 58 -6.30 7.71 2.16
CA ALA A 58 -6.84 6.69 1.26
C ALA A 58 -6.11 6.67 -0.10
N ILE A 59 -5.85 7.86 -0.67
CA ILE A 59 -5.05 8.03 -1.89
C ILE A 59 -3.61 7.52 -1.67
N ALA A 60 -3.02 7.75 -0.50
CA ALA A 60 -1.68 7.27 -0.18
C ALA A 60 -1.59 5.74 -0.20
N VAL A 61 -2.58 5.04 0.40
CA VAL A 61 -2.69 3.58 0.32
C VAL A 61 -2.80 3.12 -1.12
N TRP A 62 -3.72 3.70 -1.92
CA TRP A 62 -3.86 3.36 -3.34
C TRP A 62 -2.54 3.60 -4.10
N ARG A 63 -1.83 4.69 -3.81
CA ARG A 63 -0.57 5.08 -4.46
C ARG A 63 0.53 4.05 -4.20
N TRP A 64 0.65 3.57 -2.97
CA TRP A 64 1.61 2.52 -2.64
C TRP A 64 1.21 1.18 -3.24
N GLY A 65 -0.08 0.84 -3.19
CA GLY A 65 -0.63 -0.36 -3.83
C GLY A 65 -0.34 -0.41 -5.35
N ARG A 66 -0.54 0.70 -6.09
CA ARG A 66 -0.21 0.74 -7.52
C ARG A 66 1.30 0.64 -7.80
N ARG A 67 2.15 1.11 -6.88
CA ARG A 67 3.61 1.15 -7.06
C ARG A 67 4.27 -0.18 -6.72
N SER A 68 3.73 -0.91 -5.74
CA SER A 68 4.27 -2.18 -5.27
C SER A 68 3.84 -3.37 -6.14
N ARG A 69 2.91 -3.18 -7.09
CA ARG A 69 2.29 -4.26 -7.87
C ARG A 69 2.68 -4.28 -9.34
N ARG A 70 2.70 -5.49 -9.91
CA ARG A 70 2.65 -5.80 -11.34
C ARG A 70 1.32 -6.50 -11.61
N GLN A 71 0.55 -6.02 -12.61
CA GLN A 71 -0.73 -6.66 -12.98
C GLN A 71 -0.42 -7.96 -13.72
N LEU A 72 -0.45 -9.07 -13.00
CA LEU A 72 -0.08 -10.40 -13.49
C LEU A 72 -0.94 -11.44 -12.77
N SER A 73 -0.80 -12.71 -13.16
CA SER A 73 -1.32 -13.82 -12.37
C SER A 73 -0.79 -13.75 -10.94
N CYS A 74 -1.67 -13.95 -9.96
CA CYS A 74 -1.32 -13.84 -8.55
C CYS A 74 -0.20 -14.81 -8.16
N SER A 75 0.71 -14.34 -7.31
CA SER A 75 1.75 -15.15 -6.70
C SER A 75 1.17 -16.32 -5.89
N ARG A 76 1.90 -17.44 -5.92
CA ARG A 76 1.51 -18.69 -5.25
C ARG A 76 2.71 -19.38 -4.65
N GLU A 77 2.49 -20.01 -3.50
CA GLU A 77 3.36 -21.04 -2.94
C GLU A 77 2.66 -22.40 -3.08
N GLY A 78 3.17 -23.24 -3.98
CA GLY A 78 2.48 -24.47 -4.37
C GLY A 78 1.09 -24.17 -4.94
N THR A 79 0.06 -24.69 -4.30
CA THR A 79 -1.34 -24.50 -4.72
C THR A 79 -2.01 -23.29 -4.07
N ARG A 80 -1.39 -22.62 -3.10
CA ARG A 80 -2.00 -21.53 -2.32
C ARG A 80 -1.67 -20.17 -2.90
N TYR A 81 -2.66 -19.30 -2.99
CA TYR A 81 -2.42 -17.88 -3.28
C TYR A 81 -1.82 -17.19 -2.07
N ILE A 82 -0.90 -16.26 -2.32
CA ILE A 82 -0.37 -15.41 -1.27
C ILE A 82 -1.36 -14.28 -1.02
N ALA A 83 -2.05 -14.33 0.12
CA ALA A 83 -3.01 -13.32 0.55
C ALA A 83 -2.45 -12.36 1.61
N ASP A 84 -1.28 -12.67 2.17
CA ASP A 84 -0.60 -11.80 3.13
C ASP A 84 -0.18 -10.49 2.44
N PRO A 85 -0.66 -9.32 2.89
CA PRO A 85 -0.33 -8.06 2.25
C PRO A 85 1.16 -7.72 2.31
N ILE A 86 1.84 -8.06 3.40
CA ILE A 86 3.25 -7.74 3.62
C ILE A 86 4.13 -8.59 2.72
N LEU A 87 3.83 -9.88 2.57
CA LEU A 87 4.51 -10.72 1.58
C LEU A 87 4.27 -10.22 0.15
N ASN A 88 3.07 -9.74 -0.15
CA ASN A 88 2.77 -9.18 -1.46
C ASN A 88 3.56 -7.89 -1.73
N PHE A 89 3.67 -6.98 -0.77
CA PHE A 89 4.39 -5.72 -0.94
C PHE A 89 5.91 -5.87 -0.95
N ASN A 90 6.45 -6.81 -0.16
CA ASN A 90 7.89 -6.93 0.05
C ASN A 90 8.55 -8.00 -0.84
N SER A 91 7.85 -9.10 -1.17
CA SER A 91 8.48 -10.28 -1.77
C SER A 91 7.91 -10.70 -3.12
N TYR A 92 6.60 -10.58 -3.32
CA TYR A 92 5.92 -11.18 -4.47
C TYR A 92 5.57 -10.18 -5.58
N GLY A 93 4.84 -9.13 -5.26
CA GLY A 93 4.47 -8.03 -6.17
C GLY A 93 3.62 -8.39 -7.39
N ALA A 94 3.34 -9.67 -7.69
CA ALA A 94 2.48 -10.08 -8.83
C ALA A 94 1.05 -10.30 -8.36
N LEU A 95 0.15 -9.40 -8.77
CA LEU A 95 -1.22 -9.31 -8.24
C LEU A 95 -2.22 -9.13 -9.38
N ASN A 96 -3.41 -9.71 -9.23
CA ASN A 96 -4.58 -9.36 -10.03
C ASN A 96 -5.42 -8.28 -9.33
N CYS A 97 -6.50 -7.85 -9.98
CA CYS A 97 -7.45 -6.86 -9.46
C CYS A 97 -8.02 -7.22 -8.09
N GLY A 98 -8.22 -8.51 -7.84
CA GLY A 98 -8.81 -8.94 -6.60
C GLY A 98 -7.88 -8.87 -5.40
N ILE A 99 -6.66 -9.40 -5.51
CA ILE A 99 -5.73 -9.35 -4.38
C ILE A 99 -5.35 -7.90 -4.07
N ILE A 100 -5.07 -7.06 -5.08
CA ILE A 100 -4.72 -5.66 -4.80
C ILE A 100 -5.87 -4.87 -4.17
N SER A 101 -7.13 -5.14 -4.58
CA SER A 101 -8.30 -4.56 -3.92
C SER A 101 -8.41 -5.00 -2.45
N ALA A 102 -8.12 -6.27 -2.16
CA ALA A 102 -8.09 -6.78 -0.80
C ALA A 102 -6.97 -6.15 0.05
N LEU A 103 -5.80 -5.86 -0.54
CA LEU A 103 -4.72 -5.18 0.18
C LEU A 103 -5.09 -3.73 0.55
N ASN A 104 -5.74 -3.01 -0.36
CA ASN A 104 -6.28 -1.68 -0.06
C ASN A 104 -7.28 -1.73 1.09
N ILE A 105 -8.25 -2.66 1.01
CA ILE A 105 -9.27 -2.87 2.05
C ILE A 105 -8.62 -3.14 3.40
N GLY A 106 -7.67 -4.09 3.48
CA GLY A 106 -6.98 -4.40 4.73
C GLY A 106 -6.26 -3.19 5.32
N SER A 107 -5.65 -2.37 4.47
CA SER A 107 -4.94 -1.15 4.88
C SER A 107 -5.90 -0.07 5.41
N TRP A 108 -7.06 0.11 4.78
CA TRP A 108 -8.05 1.09 5.24
C TRP A 108 -8.81 0.63 6.49
N LEU A 109 -9.02 -0.68 6.66
CA LEU A 109 -9.57 -1.23 7.90
C LEU A 109 -8.63 -0.97 9.09
N GLU A 110 -7.31 -1.07 8.89
CA GLU A 110 -6.29 -0.71 9.90
C GLU A 110 -6.33 0.78 10.27
N LEU A 111 -6.69 1.67 9.32
CA LEU A 111 -6.94 3.10 9.59
C LEU A 111 -8.25 3.36 10.36
N GLY A 112 -9.06 2.32 10.62
CA GLY A 112 -10.37 2.45 11.25
C GLY A 112 -11.48 2.90 10.29
N TYR A 113 -11.25 2.86 8.98
CA TYR A 113 -12.27 3.16 7.98
C TYR A 113 -13.15 1.94 7.70
N GLN A 114 -14.30 2.16 7.08
CA GLN A 114 -15.03 1.07 6.43
C GLN A 114 -14.48 0.88 5.02
N ALA A 115 -14.39 -0.37 4.58
CA ALA A 115 -13.93 -0.68 3.24
C ALA A 115 -14.65 -1.92 2.71
N ARG A 116 -14.86 -1.96 1.40
CA ARG A 116 -15.58 -3.07 0.75
C ARG A 116 -15.01 -3.39 -0.61
N TYR A 117 -15.29 -4.63 -0.99
CA TYR A 117 -14.96 -5.22 -2.28
C TYR A 117 -16.14 -4.98 -3.23
N VAL A 118 -15.88 -4.49 -4.45
CA VAL A 118 -16.94 -4.23 -5.44
C VAL A 118 -16.67 -5.00 -6.73
N GLN A 119 -17.58 -5.91 -7.09
CA GLN A 119 -17.48 -6.68 -8.32
C GLN A 119 -18.14 -5.95 -9.48
N LEU A 120 -17.36 -5.67 -10.53
CA LEU A 120 -17.80 -4.95 -11.74
C LEU A 120 -17.96 -5.90 -12.95
N GLY A 121 -18.13 -7.20 -12.72
CA GLY A 121 -18.20 -8.22 -13.77
C GLY A 121 -17.05 -9.21 -13.66
N ASP A 122 -16.10 -9.16 -14.59
CA ASP A 122 -14.82 -9.90 -14.54
C ASP A 122 -13.69 -9.11 -13.86
N HIS A 123 -14.02 -7.93 -13.35
CA HIS A 123 -13.10 -7.03 -12.65
C HIS A 123 -13.56 -6.73 -11.23
N THR A 124 -12.61 -6.45 -10.35
CA THR A 124 -12.89 -6.01 -8.99
C THR A 124 -12.13 -4.72 -8.67
N VAL A 125 -12.82 -3.80 -8.00
CA VAL A 125 -12.23 -2.62 -7.36
C VAL A 125 -12.51 -2.61 -5.85
N SER A 126 -11.87 -1.67 -5.17
CA SER A 126 -12.06 -1.43 -3.73
C SER A 126 -12.74 -0.09 -3.49
N GLU A 127 -13.67 -0.03 -2.55
CA GLU A 127 -14.23 1.22 -2.06
C GLU A 127 -13.94 1.40 -0.57
N VAL A 128 -13.76 2.66 -0.16
CA VAL A 128 -13.54 3.07 1.23
C VAL A 128 -14.53 4.13 1.64
N SER A 129 -14.86 4.13 2.93
CA SER A 129 -15.64 5.18 3.59
C SER A 129 -14.99 5.50 4.93
N TRP A 130 -14.58 6.76 5.10
CA TRP A 130 -14.03 7.29 6.34
C TRP A 130 -15.06 8.00 7.21
N ASP A 131 -16.33 8.03 6.79
CA ASP A 131 -17.40 8.81 7.42
C ASP A 131 -18.56 7.94 7.94
N GLY A 132 -18.29 6.66 8.20
CA GLY A 132 -19.25 5.71 8.75
C GLY A 132 -20.17 5.07 7.70
N GLY A 133 -19.76 5.07 6.43
CA GLY A 133 -20.54 4.50 5.32
C GLY A 133 -21.51 5.48 4.66
N ARG A 134 -21.41 6.78 4.98
CA ARG A 134 -22.31 7.81 4.42
C ARG A 134 -21.87 8.21 3.01
N SER A 135 -20.57 8.31 2.76
CA SER A 135 -19.98 8.43 1.43
C SER A 135 -19.02 7.27 1.14
N TRP A 136 -18.97 6.84 -0.12
CA TRP A 136 -18.08 5.78 -0.60
C TRP A 136 -17.17 6.34 -1.69
N HIS A 137 -15.94 5.85 -1.74
CA HIS A 137 -14.89 6.38 -2.62
C HIS A 137 -14.15 5.22 -3.27
N MET A 138 -14.19 5.14 -4.60
CA MET A 138 -13.63 4.03 -5.36
C MET A 138 -12.16 4.25 -5.71
N PHE A 139 -11.35 3.21 -5.50
CA PHE A 139 -9.99 3.14 -5.99
C PHE A 139 -9.73 1.82 -6.71
N ASP A 140 -9.15 1.91 -7.91
CA ASP A 140 -8.67 0.78 -8.69
C ASP A 140 -7.15 0.85 -8.84
N SER A 141 -6.44 0.16 -7.95
CA SER A 141 -4.98 0.04 -8.02
C SER A 141 -4.50 -0.86 -9.15
N SER A 142 -5.36 -1.72 -9.69
CA SER A 142 -5.03 -2.71 -10.71
C SER A 142 -4.99 -2.12 -12.13
N MET A 143 -5.85 -1.13 -12.37
CA MET A 143 -5.83 -0.28 -13.57
C MET A 143 -5.19 1.09 -13.30
N SER A 144 -4.70 1.33 -12.07
CA SER A 144 -4.05 2.58 -11.64
C SER A 144 -4.94 3.80 -11.84
N VAL A 145 -6.23 3.69 -11.52
CA VAL A 145 -7.22 4.73 -11.75
C VAL A 145 -8.10 4.99 -10.53
N PHE A 146 -8.44 6.27 -10.36
CA PHE A 146 -9.61 6.76 -9.63
C PHE A 146 -10.00 8.10 -10.29
N CYS A 147 -11.22 8.57 -10.06
CA CYS A 147 -11.74 9.80 -10.65
C CYS A 147 -12.44 10.64 -9.59
N TYR A 148 -12.50 11.95 -9.86
CA TYR A 148 -13.23 12.88 -9.00
C TYR A 148 -14.63 13.11 -9.55
N ASN A 149 -15.61 13.21 -8.65
CA ASN A 149 -16.95 13.69 -8.99
C ASN A 149 -16.96 15.21 -9.21
N HIS A 150 -18.10 15.78 -9.59
CA HIS A 150 -18.23 17.22 -9.79
C HIS A 150 -18.06 18.07 -8.52
N ALA A 151 -18.13 17.46 -7.33
CA ALA A 151 -17.85 18.12 -6.05
C ALA A 151 -16.35 18.10 -5.69
N GLY A 152 -15.50 17.46 -6.51
CA GLY A 152 -14.07 17.35 -6.26
C GLY A 152 -13.67 16.26 -5.27
N GLN A 153 -14.58 15.32 -4.96
CA GLN A 153 -14.30 14.17 -4.10
C GLN A 153 -14.09 12.91 -4.94
N VAL A 154 -13.34 11.94 -4.44
CA VAL A 154 -13.19 10.65 -5.15
C VAL A 154 -14.56 10.01 -5.35
N ALA A 155 -14.93 9.69 -6.59
CA ALA A 155 -16.26 9.16 -6.91
C ALA A 155 -16.41 7.69 -6.46
N SER A 156 -17.60 7.33 -6.01
CA SER A 156 -18.01 5.93 -5.80
C SER A 156 -18.28 5.19 -7.11
N CYS A 157 -18.31 3.85 -7.06
CA CYS A 157 -18.77 3.01 -8.17
C CYS A 157 -20.19 3.38 -8.62
N GLU A 158 -21.09 3.69 -7.68
CA GLU A 158 -22.48 4.05 -7.98
C GLU A 158 -22.57 5.40 -8.70
N GLU A 159 -21.81 6.41 -8.26
CA GLU A 159 -21.74 7.69 -8.96
C GLU A 159 -21.17 7.53 -10.38
N ILE A 160 -20.11 6.73 -10.53
CA ILE A 160 -19.47 6.49 -11.83
C ILE A 160 -20.42 5.80 -12.81
N LYS A 161 -21.26 4.88 -12.33
CA LYS A 161 -22.22 4.14 -13.15
C LYS A 161 -23.35 5.04 -13.68
N GLN A 162 -23.66 6.11 -12.98
CA GLN A 162 -24.70 7.06 -13.40
C GLN A 162 -24.23 7.89 -14.60
N ALA A 163 -25.20 8.36 -15.39
CA ALA A 163 -24.91 9.30 -16.46
C ALA A 163 -24.69 10.69 -15.90
N HIS A 164 -23.60 11.33 -16.30
CA HIS A 164 -23.30 12.74 -16.01
C HIS A 164 -22.79 13.41 -17.29
N GLY A 165 -22.76 14.73 -17.29
CA GLY A 165 -22.26 15.52 -18.41
C GLY A 165 -21.73 16.87 -17.94
N CYS A 166 -20.77 17.43 -18.67
CA CYS A 166 -20.24 18.76 -18.40
C CYS A 166 -19.70 19.39 -19.69
N GLU A 167 -19.08 20.56 -19.58
CA GLU A 167 -18.45 21.22 -20.73
C GLU A 167 -17.37 20.35 -21.41
N LEU A 168 -16.62 19.54 -20.63
CA LEU A 168 -15.59 18.64 -21.17
C LEU A 168 -16.17 17.53 -22.06
N SER A 169 -17.42 17.11 -21.81
CA SER A 169 -18.13 16.14 -22.67
C SER A 169 -18.93 16.82 -23.78
N GLY A 170 -18.80 18.14 -23.97
CA GLY A 170 -19.63 18.91 -24.90
C GLY A 170 -21.11 18.93 -24.51
N GLY A 171 -21.41 18.77 -23.22
CA GLY A 171 -22.78 18.65 -22.70
C GLY A 171 -23.42 17.27 -22.90
N LYS A 172 -22.68 16.28 -23.43
CA LYS A 172 -23.18 14.91 -23.53
C LYS A 172 -23.28 14.29 -22.15
N GLU A 173 -24.44 13.75 -21.81
CA GLU A 173 -24.64 12.94 -20.60
C GLU A 173 -24.43 11.45 -20.91
N GLU A 174 -23.49 10.80 -20.22
CA GLU A 174 -23.20 9.38 -20.43
C GLU A 174 -22.70 8.65 -19.15
N PRO A 175 -23.02 7.36 -18.98
CA PRO A 175 -22.41 6.54 -17.93
C PRO A 175 -20.88 6.51 -18.05
N GLY A 176 -20.18 6.47 -16.92
CA GLY A 176 -18.71 6.48 -16.91
C GLY A 176 -18.11 7.85 -17.20
N HIS A 177 -18.91 8.93 -17.24
CA HIS A 177 -18.45 10.31 -17.45
C HIS A 177 -17.22 10.66 -16.61
N TYR A 178 -17.22 10.34 -15.31
CA TYR A 178 -16.08 10.64 -14.45
C TYR A 178 -14.78 9.94 -14.87
N TYR A 179 -14.85 8.72 -15.42
CA TYR A 179 -13.66 8.04 -15.94
C TYR A 179 -13.10 8.72 -17.19
N LEU A 180 -13.98 9.20 -18.08
CA LEU A 180 -13.59 9.77 -19.37
C LEU A 180 -13.06 11.20 -19.22
N TYR A 181 -13.66 11.99 -18.33
CA TYR A 181 -13.45 13.44 -18.28
C TYR A 181 -12.88 13.95 -16.96
N HIS A 182 -12.98 13.17 -15.87
CA HIS A 182 -12.50 13.56 -14.54
C HIS A 182 -11.56 12.53 -13.87
N PRO A 183 -10.67 11.81 -14.61
CA PRO A 183 -9.66 10.99 -13.95
C PRO A 183 -8.77 11.88 -13.09
N ALA A 184 -8.28 11.33 -11.97
CA ALA A 184 -7.35 12.05 -11.14
C ALA A 184 -6.08 12.41 -11.95
N PRO A 185 -5.44 13.57 -11.72
CA PRO A 185 -4.24 13.98 -12.47
C PRO A 185 -3.08 12.97 -12.43
N GLN A 186 -3.05 12.10 -11.41
CA GLN A 186 -2.04 11.06 -11.26
C GLN A 186 -2.34 9.78 -12.06
N CYS A 187 -3.50 9.71 -12.72
CA CYS A 187 -4.04 8.55 -13.42
C CYS A 187 -4.09 8.71 -14.94
N ALA A 188 -4.14 9.95 -15.45
CA ALA A 188 -4.26 10.23 -16.87
C ALA A 188 -3.29 11.32 -17.32
N SER A 189 -2.74 11.16 -18.53
CA SER A 189 -1.94 12.18 -19.22
C SER A 189 -2.75 13.04 -20.19
N HIS A 190 -3.93 12.57 -20.60
CA HIS A 190 -4.83 13.25 -21.52
C HIS A 190 -6.27 13.07 -21.05
N LEU A 191 -7.11 14.09 -21.25
CA LEU A 191 -8.50 14.12 -20.84
C LEU A 191 -9.40 14.10 -22.07
N GLY A 192 -10.54 13.41 -21.97
CA GLY A 192 -11.55 13.38 -23.02
C GLY A 192 -11.57 12.09 -23.84
N PRO A 193 -12.50 12.00 -24.80
CA PRO A 193 -12.88 10.73 -25.43
C PRO A 193 -11.86 10.23 -26.45
N THR A 194 -10.90 11.06 -26.84
CA THR A 194 -9.84 10.71 -27.79
C THR A 194 -8.52 10.32 -27.14
N GLY A 195 -8.42 10.46 -25.80
CA GLY A 195 -7.12 10.53 -25.13
C GLY A 195 -6.27 11.65 -25.70
#